data_AF-A0A553EP86-F1
#
_entry.id   AF-A0A553EP86-F1
#
_cell.length_a   1.000
_cell.length_b   1.000
_cell.length_c   1.000
_cell.angle_alpha   90.00
_cell.angle_beta   90.00
_cell.angle_gamma   90.00
#
_symmetry.space_group_name_H-M   'P 1'
#
loop_
_entity.id
_entity.type
_entity.pdbx_description
1 polymer ?
#
loop_
_entity_poly.entity_id
_entity_poly.type
_entity_poly.pdbx_seq_one_letter_code
_entity_poly.pdbx_strand_id
1 'polypeptide(L)'
;MKAEKEETEEEPFVIRPYLKSELAHLYNPYVPLAYAMRKMREWIRNNKELYDAMYSGGEGKNDHAYSARQVRLIVRYLDEP
;
A
#
# COMPACT_ATOMS: atom_id res chain seq x y z
N MET A 1 -31.03 10.77 -8.65
CA MET A 1 -30.47 10.85 -7.29
C MET A 1 -29.02 11.30 -7.42
N LYS A 2 -28.65 12.41 -6.78
CA LYS A 2 -27.33 13.00 -6.84
C LYS A 2 -26.34 12.05 -6.14
N ALA A 3 -25.32 11.58 -6.84
CA ALA A 3 -24.14 11.05 -6.19
C ALA A 3 -23.32 12.26 -5.76
N GLU A 4 -23.49 12.64 -4.50
CA GLU A 4 -22.65 13.61 -3.83
C GLU A 4 -21.23 13.05 -3.85
N LYS A 5 -20.33 13.74 -4.58
CA LYS A 5 -18.90 13.53 -4.42
C LYS A 5 -18.58 14.05 -3.03
N GLU A 6 -18.42 13.15 -2.07
CA GLU A 6 -17.69 13.45 -0.84
C GLU A 6 -16.32 13.97 -1.28
N GLU A 7 -16.10 15.27 -1.13
CA GLU A 7 -14.76 15.83 -1.01
C GLU A 7 -14.17 15.22 0.26
N THR A 8 -13.50 14.09 0.11
CA THR A 8 -12.68 13.51 1.16
C THR A 8 -11.61 14.54 1.48
N GLU A 9 -11.71 15.18 2.64
CA GLU A 9 -10.59 15.87 3.27
C GLU A 9 -9.44 14.86 3.28
N GLU A 10 -8.44 15.07 2.41
CA GLU A 10 -7.29 14.16 2.30
C GLU A 10 -6.48 14.30 3.58
N GLU A 11 -6.80 13.48 4.58
CA GLU A 11 -5.96 13.34 5.77
C GLU A 11 -4.53 13.04 5.30
N PRO A 12 -3.53 13.73 5.85
CA PRO A 12 -2.15 13.53 5.43
C PRO A 12 -1.76 12.07 5.64
N PHE A 13 -1.06 11.49 4.67
CA PHE A 13 -0.58 10.12 4.77
C PHE A 13 0.36 9.96 5.98
N VAL A 14 0.19 8.88 6.75
CA VAL A 14 0.97 8.62 7.97
C VAL A 14 1.62 7.24 7.91
N ILE A 15 2.90 7.15 8.26
CA ILE A 15 3.57 5.84 8.40
C ILE A 15 3.07 5.10 9.64
N ARG A 16 2.10 4.20 9.43
CA ARG A 16 1.56 3.26 10.43
C ARG A 16 1.36 1.88 9.80
N PRO A 17 1.01 0.84 10.56
CA PRO A 17 0.56 -0.41 9.96
C PRO A 17 -0.72 -0.18 9.14
N TYR A 18 -0.79 -0.82 7.97
CA TYR A 18 -1.93 -0.76 7.07
C TYR A 18 -2.33 -2.17 6.64
N LEU A 19 -3.62 -2.42 6.46
CA LEU A 19 -4.04 -3.61 5.72
C LEU A 19 -3.49 -3.53 4.30
N LYS A 20 -3.11 -4.67 3.72
CA LYS A 20 -2.62 -4.70 2.32
C LYS A 20 -3.64 -4.09 1.35
N SER A 21 -4.93 -4.33 1.61
CA SER A 21 -6.04 -3.78 0.83
C SER A 21 -6.21 -2.28 1.00
N GLU A 22 -6.07 -1.79 2.22
CA GLU A 22 -6.16 -0.36 2.55
C GLU A 22 -5.03 0.41 1.86
N LEU A 23 -3.77 -0.02 2.06
CA LEU A 23 -2.62 0.62 1.44
C LEU A 23 -2.68 0.56 -0.10
N ALA A 24 -3.10 -0.58 -0.67
CA ALA A 24 -3.23 -0.69 -2.12
C ALA A 24 -4.23 0.31 -2.71
N HIS A 25 -5.33 0.58 -1.99
CA HIS A 25 -6.31 1.58 -2.41
C HIS A 25 -5.85 3.01 -2.19
N LEU A 26 -5.06 3.29 -1.16
CA LEU A 26 -4.43 4.61 -1.02
C LEU A 26 -3.62 4.94 -2.28
N TYR A 27 -2.78 4.01 -2.75
CA TYR A 27 -1.99 4.21 -3.99
C TYR A 27 -2.82 4.18 -5.28
N ASN A 28 -3.99 3.54 -5.28
CA ASN A 28 -4.80 3.38 -6.49
C ASN A 28 -6.30 3.50 -6.13
N PRO A 29 -6.80 4.70 -5.83
CA PRO A 29 -8.16 4.88 -5.32
C PRO A 29 -9.22 4.66 -6.40
N TYR A 30 -8.88 4.87 -7.67
CA TYR A 30 -9.83 4.84 -8.80
C TYR A 30 -10.04 3.48 -9.46
N VAL A 31 -9.37 2.42 -8.98
CA VAL A 31 -9.48 1.07 -9.56
C VAL A 31 -10.12 0.10 -8.56
N PRO A 32 -10.77 -0.99 -9.00
CA PRO A 32 -11.33 -1.97 -8.07
C PRO A 32 -10.26 -2.56 -7.14
N LEU A 33 -10.62 -2.81 -5.87
CA LEU A 33 -9.71 -3.30 -4.83
C LEU A 33 -8.83 -4.48 -5.27
N ALA A 34 -9.42 -5.46 -5.94
CA ALA A 34 -8.70 -6.64 -6.42
C ALA A 34 -7.59 -6.27 -7.42
N TYR A 35 -7.84 -5.27 -8.27
CA TYR A 35 -6.85 -4.76 -9.22
C TYR A 35 -5.78 -3.93 -8.53
N ALA A 36 -6.15 -3.05 -7.59
CA ALA A 36 -5.22 -2.28 -6.77
C ALA A 36 -4.24 -3.21 -6.03
N MET A 37 -4.77 -4.25 -5.39
CA MET A 37 -4.00 -5.28 -4.70
C MET A 37 -3.05 -6.03 -5.62
N ARG A 38 -3.51 -6.43 -6.81
CA ARG A 38 -2.65 -7.09 -7.81
C ARG A 38 -1.50 -6.18 -8.24
N LYS A 39 -1.80 -4.93 -8.59
CA LYS A 39 -0.83 -3.93 -9.03
C LYS A 39 0.22 -3.67 -7.95
N MET A 40 -0.21 -3.51 -6.70
CA MET A 40 0.71 -3.33 -5.58
C MET A 40 1.64 -4.53 -5.38
N ARG A 41 1.13 -5.77 -5.50
CA ARG A 41 1.96 -6.98 -5.47
C ARG A 41 2.94 -7.05 -6.63
N GLU A 42 2.58 -6.53 -7.81
CA GLU A 42 3.46 -6.47 -8.98
C GLU A 42 4.58 -5.44 -8.79
N TRP A 43 4.26 -4.23 -8.32
CA TRP A 43 5.26 -3.22 -7.99
C TRP A 43 6.30 -3.72 -6.99
N ILE A 44 5.84 -4.33 -5.90
CA ILE A 44 6.71 -4.91 -4.88
C ILE A 44 7.56 -6.06 -5.45
N ARG A 45 6.99 -6.97 -6.23
CA ARG A 45 7.73 -8.12 -6.79
C ARG A 45 8.73 -7.72 -7.87
N ASN A 46 8.41 -6.71 -8.67
CA ASN A 46 9.27 -6.23 -9.74
C ASN A 46 10.46 -5.43 -9.21
N ASN A 47 10.35 -4.85 -8.01
CA ASN A 47 11.46 -4.22 -7.31
C ASN A 47 12.12 -5.20 -6.34
N LYS A 48 13.15 -5.91 -6.82
CA LYS A 48 13.85 -6.94 -6.03
C LYS A 48 14.47 -6.37 -4.74
N GLU A 49 15.01 -5.15 -4.79
CA GLU A 49 15.62 -4.51 -3.61
C GLU A 49 14.57 -4.23 -2.52
N LEU A 50 13.42 -3.68 -2.90
CA LEU A 50 12.30 -3.47 -2.00
C LEU A 50 11.79 -4.80 -1.43
N TYR A 51 11.60 -5.79 -2.30
CA TYR A 51 11.12 -7.12 -1.90
C TYR A 51 12.05 -7.75 -0.86
N ASP A 52 13.36 -7.78 -1.14
CA ASP A 52 14.36 -8.35 -0.23
C ASP A 52 14.41 -7.54 1.08
N ALA A 53 14.37 -6.21 1.03
CA ALA A 53 14.36 -5.36 2.22
C ALA A 53 13.14 -5.63 3.11
N MET A 54 11.94 -5.78 2.53
CA MET A 54 10.70 -6.04 3.26
C MET A 54 10.66 -7.39 3.96
N TYR A 55 11.39 -8.39 3.46
CA TYR A 55 11.35 -9.76 3.99
C TYR A 55 12.69 -10.25 4.55
N SER A 56 13.67 -9.35 4.68
CA SER A 56 14.94 -9.62 5.35
C SER A 56 14.82 -9.74 6.88
N GLY A 57 13.72 -9.25 7.46
CA GLY A 57 13.45 -9.30 8.90
C GLY A 57 12.40 -10.35 9.28
N GLY A 58 11.82 -10.19 10.48
CA GLY A 58 10.80 -11.12 11.02
C GLY A 58 9.37 -10.95 10.50
N GLU A 59 9.15 -10.25 9.38
CA GLU A 59 7.82 -9.98 8.85
C GLU A 59 7.35 -11.08 7.90
N GLY A 60 6.08 -11.48 8.03
CA GLY A 60 5.51 -12.54 7.21
C GLY A 60 5.08 -12.05 5.83
N LYS A 61 5.56 -12.71 4.77
CA LYS A 61 5.04 -12.50 3.40
C LYS A 61 3.53 -12.74 3.28
N ASN A 62 2.97 -13.58 4.14
CA ASN A 62 1.56 -13.97 4.14
C ASN A 62 0.71 -13.14 5.11
N ASP A 63 1.28 -12.14 5.79
CA ASP A 63 0.52 -11.31 6.72
C ASP A 63 -0.54 -10.51 5.97
N HIS A 64 -1.69 -10.26 6.61
CA HIS A 64 -2.78 -9.49 6.02
C HIS A 64 -2.50 -7.99 5.96
N ALA A 65 -1.55 -7.53 6.78
CA ALA A 65 -1.13 -6.14 6.91
C ALA A 65 0.35 -5.99 6.57
N TYR A 66 0.72 -4.78 6.15
CA TYR A 66 2.11 -4.35 6.19
C TYR A 66 2.39 -3.69 7.54
N SER A 67 3.53 -4.01 8.14
CA SER A 67 4.00 -3.32 9.34
C SER A 67 4.34 -1.86 9.01
N ALA A 68 4.48 -1.01 10.05
CA ALA A 68 4.97 0.36 9.87
C ALA A 68 6.37 0.41 9.22
N ARG A 69 7.21 -0.61 9.43
CA ARG A 69 8.54 -0.70 8.80
C ARG A 69 8.40 -1.02 7.30
N GLN A 70 7.53 -1.96 6.93
CA GLN A 70 7.26 -2.28 5.52
C GLN A 70 6.64 -1.10 4.79
N VAL A 71 5.70 -0.39 5.41
CA VAL A 71 5.09 0.81 4.84
C VAL A 71 6.14 1.88 4.58
N ARG A 72 7.07 2.10 5.52
CA ARG A 72 8.20 3.02 5.31
C ARG A 72 9.09 2.62 4.13
N LEU A 73 9.34 1.32 3.94
CA LEU A 73 10.10 0.82 2.79
C LEU A 73 9.32 1.02 1.48
N ILE A 74 8.04 0.69 1.46
CA ILE A 74 7.16 0.88 0.30
C ILE A 74 7.19 2.36 -0.13
N VAL A 75 6.96 3.28 0.81
CA VAL A 75 6.96 4.73 0.55
C VAL A 75 8.32 5.22 0.06
N ARG A 76 9.42 4.70 0.62
CA ARG A 76 10.76 5.07 0.16
C ARG A 76 11.02 4.71 -1.31
N TYR A 77 10.40 3.64 -1.82
CA TYR A 77 10.64 3.13 -3.16
C TYR A 77 9.53 3.46 -4.17
N LEU A 78 8.31 3.74 -3.71
CA LEU A 78 7.12 4.01 -4.54
C LEU A 78 6.52 5.42 -4.30
N ASP A 79 7.16 6.25 -3.48
CA ASP A 79 6.67 7.54 -2.97
C ASP A 79 5.41 7.42 -2.10
N GLU A 80 4.95 8.53 -1.53
CA GLU A 80 3.69 8.58 -0.77
C GLU A 80 2.49 8.45 -1.72
N PRO A 81 1.43 7.73 -1.32
CA PRO A 81 0.25 7.48 -2.14
C PRO A 81 -0.57 8.74 -2.44
#